data_AF-A0A975Y9V8-F1
#
_entry.id   AF-A0A975Y9V8-F1
#
_cell.length_a   1.000
_cell.length_b   1.000
_cell.length_c   1.000
_cell.angle_alpha   90.00
_cell.angle_beta   90.00
_cell.angle_gamma   90.00
#
_symmetry.space_group_name_H-M   'P 1'
#
loop_
_entity.id
_entity.type
_entity.pdbx_description
1 polymer ?
#
loop_
_entity_poly.entity_id
_entity_poly.type
_entity_poly.pdbx_seq_one_letter_code
_entity_poly.pdbx_strand_id
1 'polypeptide(L)'
;MEWLWWIFVFFIVGGFGWIADTGRTALRTRHERRIELLRLEEKERLALEQAHKPPVPVCGCTHHLAKHDKRGKCHEDVEVATEWDENKKPLHYERRQCNCQQYIGPQPLSQIYADDLTDLQ
;
A
#
# COMPACT_ATOMS: atom_id res chain seq x y z
N MET A 1 -63.43 -20.57 -21.08
CA MET A 1 -62.95 -19.95 -19.83
C MET A 1 -61.53 -20.38 -19.46
N GLU A 2 -61.06 -21.57 -19.86
CA GLU A 2 -59.67 -22.06 -19.67
C GLU A 2 -58.56 -21.18 -20.25
N TRP A 3 -58.80 -20.52 -21.40
CA TRP A 3 -57.80 -19.69 -22.07
C TRP A 3 -57.36 -18.47 -21.24
N LEU A 4 -58.30 -17.84 -20.52
CA LEU A 4 -57.98 -16.70 -19.65
C LEU A 4 -57.05 -17.13 -18.50
N TRP A 5 -57.17 -18.38 -18.04
CA TRP A 5 -56.33 -18.92 -16.98
C TRP A 5 -54.88 -19.10 -17.45
N TRP A 6 -54.67 -19.58 -18.67
CA TRP A 6 -53.33 -19.67 -19.28
C TRP A 6 -52.68 -18.30 -19.50
N ILE A 7 -53.43 -17.29 -19.94
CA ILE A 7 -52.91 -15.91 -20.06
C ILE A 7 -52.44 -15.40 -18.70
N PHE A 8 -53.23 -15.63 -17.65
CA PHE A 8 -52.90 -15.20 -16.29
C PHE A 8 -51.63 -15.87 -15.76
N VAL A 9 -51.44 -17.17 -16.01
CA VAL A 9 -50.22 -17.91 -15.65
C VAL A 9 -48.99 -17.35 -16.37
N PHE A 10 -49.08 -17.09 -17.68
CA PHE A 10 -47.97 -16.49 -18.43
C PHE A 10 -47.63 -15.08 -17.94
N PHE A 11 -48.65 -14.29 -17.57
CA PHE A 11 -48.44 -12.94 -17.06
C PHE A 11 -47.82 -12.93 -15.66
N ILE A 12 -48.23 -13.85 -14.78
CA ILE A 12 -47.65 -13.97 -13.44
C ILE A 12 -46.22 -14.50 -13.50
N VAL A 13 -45.97 -15.59 -14.25
CA VAL A 13 -44.62 -16.18 -14.33
C VAL A 13 -43.65 -15.26 -15.08
N GLY A 14 -44.09 -14.61 -16.17
CA GLY A 14 -43.26 -13.69 -16.95
C GLY A 14 -43.09 -12.30 -16.31
N GLY A 15 -44.17 -11.75 -15.73
CA GLY A 15 -44.17 -10.38 -15.19
C GLY A 15 -43.50 -10.25 -13.82
N PHE A 16 -43.67 -11.22 -12.92
CA PHE A 16 -43.04 -11.15 -11.59
C PHE A 16 -41.54 -11.42 -11.62
N GLY A 17 -41.06 -12.29 -12.53
CA GLY A 17 -39.64 -12.53 -12.72
C GLY A 17 -38.88 -11.26 -13.11
N TRP A 18 -39.43 -10.49 -14.05
CA TRP A 18 -38.82 -9.25 -14.52
C TRP A 18 -38.73 -8.17 -13.42
N ILE A 19 -39.76 -8.03 -12.58
CA ILE A 19 -39.76 -7.09 -11.45
C ILE A 19 -38.72 -7.49 -10.40
N ALA A 20 -38.63 -8.79 -10.08
CA ALA A 20 -37.65 -9.31 -9.13
C ALA A 20 -36.20 -9.10 -9.62
N ASP A 21 -35.92 -9.38 -10.89
CA ASP A 21 -34.60 -9.21 -11.49
C ASP A 21 -34.18 -7.74 -11.62
N THR A 22 -35.13 -6.85 -11.94
CA THR A 22 -34.89 -5.40 -11.99
C THR A 22 -34.54 -4.85 -10.60
N GLY A 23 -35.27 -5.27 -9.56
CA GLY A 23 -34.97 -4.92 -8.18
C GLY A 23 -33.60 -5.42 -7.72
N ARG A 24 -33.25 -6.68 -8.05
CA ARG A 24 -31.94 -7.27 -7.72
C ARG A 24 -30.79 -6.53 -8.40
N THR A 25 -30.97 -6.14 -9.66
CA THR A 25 -29.96 -5.38 -10.42
C THR A 25 -29.77 -3.96 -9.86
N ALA A 26 -30.85 -3.29 -9.46
CA ALA A 26 -30.77 -1.96 -8.84
C ALA A 26 -30.04 -2.01 -7.47
N LEU A 27 -30.29 -3.04 -6.65
CA LEU A 27 -29.56 -3.21 -5.39
C LEU A 27 -28.08 -3.53 -5.62
N ARG A 28 -27.76 -4.33 -6.64
CA ARG A 28 -26.37 -4.66 -7.00
C ARG A 28 -25.59 -3.40 -7.42
N THR A 29 -26.16 -2.60 -8.32
CA THR A 29 -25.51 -1.36 -8.78
C THR A 29 -25.32 -0.35 -7.64
N ARG A 30 -26.29 -0.24 -6.71
CA ARG A 30 -26.14 0.58 -5.50
C ARG A 30 -25.01 0.07 -4.60
N HIS A 31 -24.91 -1.24 -4.41
CA HIS A 31 -23.86 -1.85 -3.61
C HIS A 31 -22.48 -1.64 -4.25
N GLU A 32 -22.35 -1.88 -5.56
CA GLU A 32 -21.12 -1.66 -6.33
C GLU A 32 -20.64 -0.21 -6.19
N ARG A 33 -21.52 0.78 -6.37
CA ARG A 33 -21.20 2.21 -6.17
C ARG A 33 -20.74 2.50 -4.74
N ARG A 34 -21.37 1.89 -3.73
CA ARG A 34 -20.98 2.10 -2.33
C ARG A 34 -19.60 1.52 -2.03
N ILE A 35 -19.29 0.35 -2.56
CA ILE A 35 -17.95 -0.24 -2.44
C ILE A 35 -16.90 0.61 -3.14
N GLU A 36 -17.21 1.17 -4.31
CA GLU A 36 -16.29 2.07 -5.02
C GLU A 36 -15.95 3.32 -4.21
N LEU A 37 -16.96 3.97 -3.59
CA LEU A 37 -16.74 5.11 -2.71
C LEU A 37 -15.83 4.76 -1.52
N LEU A 38 -16.08 3.63 -0.85
CA LEU A 38 -15.25 3.16 0.27
C LEU A 38 -13.80 2.89 -0.16
N ARG A 39 -13.59 2.33 -1.36
CA ARG A 39 -12.25 2.11 -1.90
C ARG A 39 -11.54 3.42 -2.24
N LEU A 40 -12.26 4.45 -2.67
CA LEU A 40 -11.67 5.77 -2.93
C LEU A 40 -11.23 6.43 -1.62
N GLU A 41 -12.08 6.37 -0.59
CA GLU A 41 -11.76 6.87 0.75
C GLU A 41 -10.55 6.13 1.35
N GLU A 42 -10.48 4.80 1.23
CA GLU A 42 -9.33 4.02 1.68
C GLU A 42 -8.04 4.44 0.96
N LYS A 43 -8.09 4.64 -0.37
CA LYS A 43 -6.94 5.12 -1.15
C LYS A 43 -6.49 6.51 -0.71
N GLU A 44 -7.43 7.42 -0.48
CA GLU A 44 -7.13 8.77 0.01
C GLU A 44 -6.44 8.71 1.38
N ARG A 45 -6.97 7.91 2.31
CA ARG A 45 -6.36 7.70 3.63
C ARG A 45 -4.96 7.13 3.54
N LEU A 46 -4.75 6.10 2.73
CA LEU A 46 -3.41 5.51 2.52
C LEU A 46 -2.44 6.51 1.89
N ALA A 47 -2.89 7.34 0.94
CA ALA A 47 -2.07 8.38 0.34
C ALA A 47 -1.66 9.46 1.36
N LEU A 48 -2.58 9.89 2.23
CA LEU A 48 -2.29 10.82 3.32
C LEU A 48 -1.31 10.21 4.32
N GLU A 49 -1.53 8.97 4.75
CA GLU A 49 -0.61 8.26 5.65
C GLU A 49 0.80 8.13 5.06
N GLN A 50 0.91 7.84 3.76
CA GLN A 50 2.20 7.82 3.06
C GLN A 50 2.85 9.21 2.97
N ALA A 51 2.07 10.25 2.70
CA ALA A 51 2.57 11.63 2.64
C ALA A 51 3.06 12.13 4.00
N HIS A 52 2.42 11.69 5.10
CA HIS A 52 2.82 12.01 6.47
C HIS A 52 3.97 11.14 7.00
N LYS A 53 4.38 10.09 6.28
CA LYS A 53 5.48 9.23 6.73
C LYS A 53 6.79 10.00 6.61
N PRO A 54 7.55 10.18 7.72
CA PRO A 54 8.82 10.87 7.66
C PRO A 54 9.78 10.09 6.74
N PRO A 55 10.67 10.79 6.00
CA PRO A 55 11.66 10.12 5.17
C PRO A 55 12.54 9.23 6.06
N VAL A 56 12.72 7.98 5.63
CA VAL A 56 13.62 7.06 6.32
C VAL A 56 15.06 7.55 6.08
N PRO A 57 15.91 7.69 7.11
CA PRO A 57 17.31 8.09 6.95
C PRO A 57 18.12 6.94 6.35
N VAL A 58 17.94 6.70 5.06
CA VAL A 58 18.63 5.67 4.31
C VAL A 58 19.88 6.29 3.67
N CYS A 59 21.04 5.76 4.03
CA CYS A 59 22.28 6.03 3.30
C CYS A 59 22.14 5.59 1.83
N GLY A 60 22.85 6.19 0.88
CA GLY A 60 22.91 5.71 -0.52
C GLY A 60 23.36 4.23 -0.67
N CYS A 61 23.88 3.66 0.41
CA CYS A 61 24.30 2.27 0.60
C CYS A 61 23.28 1.38 1.32
N THR A 62 22.04 1.86 1.52
CA THR A 62 20.92 1.20 2.22
C THR A 62 21.12 0.80 3.68
N HIS A 63 22.26 1.11 4.28
CA HIS A 63 22.50 0.87 5.71
C HIS A 63 21.92 1.96 6.63
N HIS A 64 21.54 1.54 7.84
CA HIS A 64 20.99 2.41 8.86
C HIS A 64 22.04 3.38 9.43
N LEU A 65 21.61 4.57 9.89
CA LEU A 65 22.49 5.56 10.52
C LEU A 65 23.31 4.99 11.69
N ALA A 66 22.74 4.03 12.43
CA ALA A 66 23.38 3.33 13.54
C ALA A 66 24.67 2.56 13.16
N LYS A 67 24.92 2.31 11.87
CA LYS A 67 26.13 1.65 11.36
C LYS A 67 27.30 2.61 11.10
N HIS A 68 27.12 3.90 11.41
CA HIS A 68 28.11 4.94 11.16
C HIS A 68 28.78 5.37 12.47
N ASP A 69 30.08 5.69 12.40
CA ASP A 69 30.78 6.34 13.51
C ASP A 69 30.47 7.85 13.59
N LYS A 70 31.03 8.52 14.60
CA LYS A 70 30.90 9.98 14.77
C LYS A 70 31.55 10.80 13.64
N ARG A 71 32.37 10.18 12.79
CA ARG A 71 33.04 10.81 11.65
C ARG A 71 32.29 10.53 10.33
N GLY A 72 31.20 9.77 10.37
CA GLY A 72 30.37 9.41 9.22
C GLY A 72 30.85 8.18 8.43
N LYS A 73 31.84 7.42 8.93
CA LYS A 73 32.31 6.19 8.28
C LYS A 73 31.34 5.04 8.57
N CYS A 74 30.88 4.34 7.53
CA CYS A 74 30.09 3.12 7.68
C CYS A 74 30.98 1.90 7.97
N HIS A 75 30.54 1.08 8.92
CA HIS A 75 31.23 -0.14 9.35
C HIS A 75 30.65 -1.44 8.78
N GLU A 76 29.75 -1.35 7.79
CA GLU A 76 29.11 -2.50 7.15
C GLU A 76 29.68 -2.74 5.75
N ASP A 77 29.51 -3.95 5.21
CA ASP A 77 29.90 -4.30 3.84
C ASP A 77 28.73 -4.16 2.87
N VAL A 78 29.03 -3.81 1.62
CA VAL A 78 28.08 -3.82 0.50
C VAL A 78 28.52 -4.81 -0.58
N GLU A 79 27.55 -5.35 -1.30
CA GLU A 79 27.82 -6.12 -2.51
C GLU A 79 28.15 -5.18 -3.67
N VAL A 80 29.35 -5.34 -4.22
CA VAL A 80 29.85 -4.55 -5.35
C VAL A 80 30.03 -5.49 -6.53
N ALA A 81 29.43 -5.16 -7.66
CA ALA A 81 29.70 -5.88 -8.89
C ALA A 81 31.19 -5.74 -9.26
N THR A 82 31.85 -6.83 -9.59
CA THR A 82 33.28 -6.84 -9.96
C THR A 82 33.55 -7.34 -11.36
N GLU A 83 32.57 -8.00 -11.96
CA GLU A 83 32.62 -8.47 -13.34
C GLU A 83 31.33 -8.10 -14.06
N TRP A 84 31.45 -7.70 -15.33
CA TRP A 84 30.33 -7.26 -16.15
C TRP A 84 30.39 -7.94 -17.52
N ASP A 85 29.23 -8.25 -18.09
CA ASP A 85 29.12 -8.72 -19.47
C ASP A 85 29.19 -7.56 -20.48
N GLU A 86 29.11 -7.90 -21.77
CA GLU A 86 29.11 -6.94 -22.89
C GLU A 86 27.94 -5.93 -22.82
N ASN A 87 26.85 -6.28 -22.13
CA ASN A 87 25.66 -5.45 -21.94
C ASN A 87 25.69 -4.69 -20.61
N LYS A 88 26.84 -4.65 -19.91
CA LYS A 88 27.01 -4.05 -18.57
C LYS A 88 26.13 -4.68 -17.49
N LYS A 89 25.67 -5.91 -17.68
CA LYS A 89 25.01 -6.68 -16.64
C LYS A 89 26.08 -7.27 -15.72
N PRO A 90 25.95 -7.12 -14.40
CA PRO A 90 26.90 -7.68 -13.45
C PRO A 90 26.82 -9.22 -13.46
N LEU A 91 27.98 -9.86 -13.62
CA LEU A 91 28.15 -11.32 -13.61
C LEU A 91 28.56 -11.86 -12.23
N HIS A 92 29.36 -11.08 -11.50
CA HIS A 92 29.87 -11.44 -10.19
C HIS A 92 29.78 -10.27 -9.20
N TYR A 93 29.56 -10.61 -7.93
CA TYR A 93 29.49 -9.67 -6.82
C TYR A 93 30.45 -10.08 -5.72
N GLU A 94 31.18 -9.10 -5.18
CA GLU A 94 32.04 -9.27 -4.02
C GLU A 94 31.56 -8.40 -2.86
N ARG A 95 31.76 -8.89 -1.64
CA ARG A 95 31.57 -8.08 -0.43
C ARG A 95 32.77 -7.15 -0.25
N ARG A 96 32.51 -5.85 -0.20
CA ARG A 96 33.53 -4.83 0.10
C ARG A 96 33.03 -3.87 1.17
N GLN A 97 33.95 -3.32 1.94
CA GLN A 97 33.63 -2.32 2.95
C GLN A 97 32.88 -1.14 2.29
N CYS A 98 31.76 -0.75 2.89
CA CYS A 98 31.01 0.39 2.41
C CYS A 98 31.83 1.69 2.48
N ASN A 99 31.85 2.44 1.38
CA ASN A 99 32.57 3.71 1.26
C ASN A 99 31.65 4.93 1.37
N CYS A 100 30.41 4.77 1.83
CA CYS A 100 29.49 5.88 2.03
C CYS A 100 29.99 6.81 3.16
N GLN A 101 29.58 8.08 3.08
CA GLN A 101 29.93 9.12 4.07
C GLN A 101 28.73 9.54 4.92
N GLN A 102 27.84 8.59 5.25
CA GLN A 102 26.59 8.83 5.98
C GLN A 102 25.52 9.61 5.16
N TYR A 103 24.26 9.46 5.56
CA TYR A 103 23.18 10.32 5.07
C TYR A 103 23.38 11.77 5.56
N ILE A 104 23.26 12.73 4.62
CA ILE A 104 23.27 14.17 4.90
C ILE A 104 21.87 14.69 4.53
N GLY A 105 21.08 15.01 5.54
CA GLY A 105 19.75 15.57 5.39
C GLY A 105 19.18 15.99 6.73
N PRO A 106 17.93 16.50 6.78
CA PRO A 106 17.30 16.87 8.05
C PRO A 106 17.32 15.66 8.98
N GLN A 107 17.78 15.87 10.22
CA GLN A 107 17.77 14.84 11.23
C GLN A 107 16.32 14.37 11.41
N PRO A 108 16.01 13.07 11.25
CA PRO A 108 14.67 12.59 11.55
C PRO A 108 14.39 12.91 13.02
N LEU A 109 13.24 13.52 13.28
CA LEU A 109 12.79 13.80 14.64
C LEU A 109 12.92 12.53 15.47
N SER A 110 13.72 12.59 16.53
CA SER A 110 13.81 11.47 17.47
C SER A 110 12.43 11.25 18.05
N GLN A 111 11.85 10.07 17.81
CA GLN A 111 10.64 9.67 18.51
C GLN A 111 11.03 9.36 19.96
N ILE A 112 10.80 10.32 20.84
CA ILE A 112 10.92 10.12 22.27
C ILE A 112 9.56 9.58 22.71
N TYR A 113 9.54 8.39 23.31
CA TYR A 113 8.32 7.91 23.96
C TYR A 113 8.02 8.84 25.13
N ALA A 114 6.85 9.46 25.11
CA ALA A 114 6.29 10.14 26.27
C ALA A 114 5.40 9.13 26.99
N ASP A 115 5.59 8.96 28.29
CA ASP A 115 4.70 8.14 29.10
C ASP A 115 3.27 8.70 29.03
N ASP A 116 2.28 7.82 29.08
CA ASP A 116 0.87 8.22 29.13
C ASP A 116 0.64 9.05 30.39
N LEU A 117 0.15 10.29 30.21
CA LEU A 117 -0.32 11.13 31.30
C LEU A 117 -1.55 10.45 31.91
N THR A 118 -1.36 9.78 33.03
CA THR A 118 -2.44 9.19 33.82
C THR A 118 -2.64 10.01 35.08
N ASP A 119 -3.90 10.28 35.44
CA ASP A 119 -4.26 11.08 36.62
C ASP A 119 -4.03 10.32 37.96
N LEU A 120 -3.39 9.16 37.93
CA LEU A 120 -3.10 8.32 39.09
C LEU A 120 -1.68 8.62 39.59
N GLN A 121 -1.50 9.76 40.27
CA GLN A 121 -0.32 10.08 41.07
C GLN A 121 -0.65 10.19 42.55
#